data_AF-A0A945ICZ7-F1
#
_entry.id   AF-A0A945ICZ7-F1
#
_cell.length_a   1.000
_cell.length_b   1.000
_cell.length_c   1.000
_cell.angle_alpha   90.00
_cell.angle_beta   90.00
_cell.angle_gamma   90.00
#
_symmetry.space_group_name_H-M   'P 1'
#
loop_
_entity.id
_entity.type
_entity.pdbx_description
1 polymer ?
#
loop_
_entity_poly.entity_id
_entity_poly.type
_entity_poly.pdbx_seq_one_letter_code
_entity_poly.pdbx_strand_id
1 'polypeptide(L)'
;MNNFLLLVTRLAGVLGNSDVCVSDLSESWKVSLHGGHSGDFCEHGAGSLREILDAAVAYGYSTFGVTTHSPPFSPNFLYEEEITAGLGVPELGKRFSSYSEISRGLVAEYADRIEVLRGAEIELLPSG
;
A
#
# COMPACT_ATOMS: atom_id res chain seq x y z
N MET A 1 -8.20 -6.00 19.93
CA MET A 1 -9.13 -5.03 19.32
C MET A 1 -8.34 -4.37 18.21
N ASN A 2 -8.68 -4.68 16.96
CA ASN A 2 -7.89 -4.30 15.79
C ASN A 2 -8.57 -3.09 15.15
N ASN A 3 -8.37 -1.93 15.77
CA ASN A 3 -8.82 -0.67 15.21
C ASN A 3 -7.66 -0.06 14.44
N PHE A 4 -7.90 0.20 13.15
CA PHE A 4 -6.91 0.79 12.27
C PHE A 4 -7.50 1.98 11.51
N LEU A 5 -6.63 2.93 11.19
CA LEU A 5 -6.90 4.02 10.26
C LEU A 5 -6.11 3.78 8.98
N LEU A 6 -6.80 3.81 7.85
CA LEU A 6 -6.15 3.76 6.54
C LEU A 6 -5.83 5.19 6.08
N LEU A 7 -4.54 5.52 5.99
CA LEU A 7 -4.10 6.79 5.42
C LEU A 7 -3.58 6.55 4.01
N VAL A 8 -4.35 6.97 2.99
CA VAL A 8 -4.00 6.82 1.58
C VAL A 8 -3.85 8.19 0.94
N THR A 9 -2.79 8.36 0.14
CA THR A 9 -2.51 9.63 -0.53
C THR A 9 -2.42 9.45 -2.04
N ARG A 10 -2.95 10.45 -2.74
CA ARG A 10 -2.71 10.66 -4.17
C ARG A 10 -1.57 11.67 -4.30
N LEU A 11 -0.46 11.30 -4.93
CA LEU A 11 0.56 12.29 -5.29
C LEU A 11 0.10 13.03 -6.54
N ALA A 12 0.06 14.37 -6.46
CA ALA A 12 -0.21 15.21 -7.60
C ALA A 12 0.94 15.08 -8.62
N GLY A 13 0.73 14.30 -9.68
CA GLY A 13 1.51 14.38 -10.91
C GLY A 13 1.03 15.56 -11.76
N VAL A 14 1.94 16.21 -12.48
CA VAL A 14 1.61 17.23 -13.47
C VAL A 14 0.73 16.59 -14.55
N LEU A 15 -0.56 16.90 -14.54
CA LEU A 15 -1.47 16.49 -15.61
C LEU A 15 -1.17 17.36 -16.83
N GLY A 16 -0.59 16.74 -17.86
CA GLY A 16 -0.59 17.32 -19.21
C GLY A 16 -2.02 17.38 -19.71
N ASN A 17 -2.49 18.59 -20.03
CA ASN A 17 -3.79 18.79 -20.66
C ASN A 17 -3.73 18.23 -22.09
N SER A 18 -4.43 17.13 -22.32
CA SER A 18 -4.82 16.72 -23.67
C SER A 18 -6.30 16.37 -23.63
N ASP A 19 -7.08 17.15 -24.37
CA ASP A 19 -8.48 16.87 -24.67
C ASP A 19 -8.58 15.51 -25.36
N VAL A 20 -8.91 14.47 -24.60
CA VAL A 20 -9.24 13.15 -25.15
C VAL A 20 -10.75 13.12 -25.37
N CYS A 21 -11.14 13.02 -26.64
CA CYS A 21 -12.51 12.71 -27.03
C CYS A 21 -12.93 11.38 -26.37
N VAL A 22 -13.90 11.45 -25.46
CA VAL A 22 -14.43 10.29 -24.75
C VAL A 22 -15.20 9.41 -25.71
N SER A 23 -14.53 8.40 -26.28
CA SER A 23 -15.16 7.32 -27.02
C SER A 23 -14.53 5.98 -26.65
N ASP A 24 -14.72 5.56 -25.39
CA ASP A 24 -14.98 4.16 -24.96
C ASP A 24 -15.07 4.10 -23.42
N LEU A 25 -16.24 4.41 -22.84
CA LEU A 25 -16.43 4.35 -21.38
C LEU A 25 -16.70 2.91 -20.93
N SER A 26 -15.69 2.05 -21.00
CA SER A 26 -15.60 0.88 -20.12
C SER A 26 -14.48 1.04 -19.09
N GLU A 27 -14.21 2.28 -18.66
CA GLU A 27 -13.33 2.56 -17.52
C GLU A 27 -13.80 1.74 -16.32
N SER A 28 -12.93 0.85 -15.83
CA SER A 28 -13.29 -0.08 -14.77
C SER A 28 -13.69 0.69 -13.50
N TRP A 29 -14.77 0.29 -12.85
CA TRP A 29 -15.21 0.89 -11.58
C TRP A 29 -14.53 0.27 -10.35
N LYS A 30 -13.74 -0.79 -10.54
CA LYS A 30 -13.17 -1.58 -9.44
C LYS A 30 -12.07 -0.77 -8.75
N VAL A 31 -12.29 -0.47 -7.47
CA VAL A 31 -11.36 0.26 -6.61
C VAL A 31 -11.11 -0.54 -5.34
N SER A 32 -9.84 -0.59 -4.91
CA SER A 32 -9.44 -1.03 -3.58
C SER A 32 -8.57 0.07 -2.97
N LEU A 33 -8.77 0.42 -1.69
CA LEU A 33 -7.94 1.41 -1.01
C LEU A 33 -6.90 0.78 -0.08
N HIS A 34 -7.12 -0.48 0.32
CA HIS A 34 -6.25 -1.24 1.23
C HIS A 34 -5.30 -2.18 0.48
N GLY A 35 -5.81 -2.86 -0.55
CA GLY A 35 -5.04 -3.77 -1.39
C GLY A 35 -4.50 -5.04 -0.72
N GLY A 36 -4.62 -5.16 0.61
CA GLY A 36 -4.04 -6.24 1.39
C GLY A 36 -2.56 -5.99 1.73
N HIS A 37 -1.87 -7.03 2.20
CA HIS A 37 -0.47 -6.92 2.61
C HIS A 37 0.44 -7.80 1.75
N SER A 38 1.48 -7.20 1.19
CA SER A 38 2.58 -7.92 0.55
C SER A 38 3.54 -8.52 1.59
N GLY A 39 4.04 -9.72 1.33
CA GLY A 39 5.03 -10.40 2.15
C GLY A 39 6.39 -9.68 2.22
N ASP A 40 6.73 -8.83 1.24
CA ASP A 40 7.96 -8.02 1.29
C ASP A 40 8.01 -7.07 2.50
N PHE A 41 6.83 -6.68 3.02
CA PHE A 41 6.70 -5.61 4.02
C PHE A 41 5.85 -5.97 5.24
N CYS A 42 5.25 -7.16 5.29
CA CYS A 42 4.39 -7.64 6.37
C CYS A 42 4.56 -9.16 6.58
N GLU A 43 4.66 -9.62 7.83
CA GLU A 43 4.91 -11.03 8.14
C GLU A 43 3.73 -11.95 7.80
N HIS A 44 2.49 -11.48 7.97
CA HIS A 44 1.29 -12.19 7.49
C HIS A 44 0.90 -11.82 6.05
N GLY A 45 1.72 -11.03 5.36
CA GLY A 45 1.55 -10.73 3.95
C GLY A 45 1.92 -11.91 3.05
N ALA A 46 1.49 -11.87 1.80
CA ALA A 46 1.83 -12.89 0.81
C ALA A 46 2.27 -12.26 -0.51
N GLY A 47 3.22 -12.91 -1.18
CA GLY A 47 3.80 -12.44 -2.43
C GLY A 47 4.54 -11.10 -2.29
N SER A 48 5.02 -10.59 -3.41
CA SER A 48 5.64 -9.28 -3.50
C SER A 48 4.61 -8.19 -3.76
N LEU A 49 4.97 -6.94 -3.44
CA LEU A 49 4.12 -5.78 -3.74
C LEU A 49 3.83 -5.64 -5.24
N ARG A 50 4.80 -6.01 -6.07
CA ARG A 50 4.68 -6.03 -7.53
C ARG A 50 3.67 -7.07 -8.01
N GLU A 51 3.75 -8.29 -7.49
CA GLU A 51 2.80 -9.36 -7.87
C GLU A 51 1.36 -8.99 -7.52
N ILE A 52 1.14 -8.30 -6.40
CA ILE A 52 -0.19 -7.78 -6.04
C ILE A 52 -0.68 -6.75 -7.06
N LEU A 53 0.18 -5.82 -7.50
CA LEU A 53 -0.18 -4.83 -8.52
C LEU A 53 -0.43 -5.46 -9.89
N ASP A 54 0.38 -6.42 -10.30
CA ASP A 54 0.17 -7.17 -11.54
C ASP A 54 -1.17 -7.91 -11.52
N ALA A 55 -1.51 -8.54 -10.39
CA ALA A 55 -2.81 -9.17 -10.19
C ALA A 55 -3.96 -8.14 -10.23
N ALA A 56 -3.78 -6.95 -9.65
CA ALA A 56 -4.79 -5.89 -9.68
C ALA A 56 -5.06 -5.39 -11.10
N VAL A 57 -4.01 -5.19 -11.91
CA VAL A 57 -4.12 -4.85 -13.34
C VAL A 57 -4.82 -5.96 -14.10
N ALA A 58 -4.39 -7.21 -13.93
CA ALA A 58 -4.98 -8.37 -14.62
C ALA A 58 -6.47 -8.57 -14.27
N TYR A 59 -6.86 -8.26 -13.03
CA TYR A 59 -8.25 -8.29 -12.58
C TYR A 59 -9.08 -7.10 -13.10
N GLY A 60 -8.40 -6.06 -13.59
CA GLY A 60 -8.99 -4.84 -14.12
C GLY A 60 -9.44 -3.88 -13.03
N TYR A 61 -8.65 -3.66 -11.98
CA TYR A 61 -8.86 -2.49 -11.11
C TYR A 61 -8.51 -1.19 -11.84
N SER A 62 -9.26 -0.12 -11.59
CA SER A 62 -8.90 1.23 -12.05
C SER A 62 -8.05 1.99 -11.04
N THR A 63 -8.30 1.76 -9.75
CA THR A 63 -7.50 2.32 -8.65
C THR A 63 -7.19 1.24 -7.62
N PHE A 64 -5.94 1.16 -7.17
CA PHE A 64 -5.50 0.20 -6.16
C PHE A 64 -4.58 0.87 -5.14
N GLY A 65 -5.03 0.90 -3.89
CA GLY A 65 -4.26 1.34 -2.75
C GLY A 65 -3.38 0.21 -2.24
N VAL A 66 -2.11 0.51 -2.03
CA VAL A 66 -1.14 -0.40 -1.41
C VAL A 66 -0.81 0.09 -0.02
N THR A 67 -1.15 -0.68 1.00
CA THR A 67 -0.92 -0.29 2.40
C THR A 67 -0.22 -1.37 3.19
N THR A 68 0.84 -0.99 3.90
CA THR A 68 1.50 -1.85 4.90
C THR A 68 1.22 -1.32 6.30
N HIS A 69 1.45 -2.13 7.33
CA HIS A 69 1.37 -1.67 8.71
C HIS A 69 2.37 -0.54 8.96
N SER A 70 1.91 0.50 9.64
CA SER A 70 2.79 1.53 10.19
C SER A 70 3.73 0.90 11.22
N PRO A 71 5.00 1.30 11.30
CA PRO A 71 5.90 0.79 12.31
C PRO A 71 5.42 1.20 13.71
N PRO A 72 5.45 0.31 14.71
CA PRO A 72 5.10 0.65 16.08
C PRO A 72 6.16 1.58 16.69
N PHE A 73 5.75 2.47 17.59
CA PHE A 73 6.69 3.38 18.25
C PHE A 73 7.38 2.76 19.47
N SER A 74 6.88 1.63 19.99
CA SER A 74 7.37 0.97 21.20
C SER A 74 7.28 -0.55 21.07
N PRO A 75 8.22 -1.32 21.66
CA PRO A 75 8.19 -2.79 21.66
C PRO A 75 6.90 -3.40 22.24
N ASN A 76 6.18 -2.67 23.11
CA ASN A 76 4.92 -3.13 23.69
C ASN A 76 3.78 -3.29 22.67
N PHE A 77 3.97 -2.77 21.45
CA PHE A 77 2.99 -2.82 20.37
C PHE A 77 3.46 -3.68 19.19
N LEU A 78 4.50 -4.49 19.38
CA LEU A 78 4.89 -5.50 18.39
C LEU A 78 3.85 -6.63 18.36
N TYR A 79 3.55 -7.12 17.16
CA TYR A 79 2.76 -8.32 16.99
C TYR A 79 3.58 -9.58 17.33
N GLU A 80 2.91 -10.65 17.73
CA GLU A 80 3.56 -11.91 18.10
C GLU A 80 4.38 -12.52 16.93
N GLU A 81 3.89 -12.37 15.71
CA GLU A 81 4.59 -12.80 14.49
C GLU A 81 5.88 -12.01 14.26
N GLU A 82 5.89 -10.70 14.54
CA GLU A 82 7.07 -9.85 14.39
C GLU A 82 8.13 -10.21 15.43
N ILE A 83 7.71 -10.45 16.67
CA ILE A 83 8.59 -10.91 17.75
C ILE A 83 9.18 -12.28 17.39
N THR A 84 8.36 -13.19 16.86
CA THR A 84 8.78 -14.53 16.42
C THR A 84 9.77 -14.46 15.27
N ALA A 85 9.60 -13.52 14.35
CA ALA A 85 10.52 -13.23 13.25
C ALA A 85 11.81 -12.50 13.71
N GLY A 86 11.93 -12.17 15.00
CA GLY A 86 13.08 -11.46 15.55
C GLY A 86 13.15 -9.98 15.16
N LEU A 87 12.01 -9.39 14.81
CA LEU A 87 11.92 -7.99 14.39
C LEU A 87 11.67 -7.07 15.59
N GLY A 88 12.45 -6.00 15.67
CA GLY A 88 12.20 -4.91 16.60
C GLY A 88 11.64 -3.67 15.91
N VAL A 89 11.30 -2.67 16.72
CA VAL A 89 10.88 -1.33 16.25
C VAL A 89 11.84 -0.76 15.17
N PRO A 90 13.19 -0.81 15.33
CA PRO A 90 14.10 -0.29 14.31
C PRO A 90 14.03 -1.05 12.98
N GLU A 91 13.87 -2.37 13.01
CA GLU A 91 13.79 -3.23 11.83
C GLU A 91 12.49 -2.96 11.05
N LEU A 92 11.37 -2.84 11.75
CA LEU A 92 10.08 -2.49 11.15
C LEU A 92 10.10 -1.07 10.56
N GLY A 93 10.75 -0.11 11.23
CA GLY A 93 10.95 1.24 10.68
C GLY A 93 11.78 1.26 9.39
N LYS A 94 12.83 0.45 9.30
CA LYS A 94 13.61 0.29 8.06
C LYS A 94 12.78 -0.35 6.96
N ARG A 95 12.02 -1.39 7.29
CA ARG A 95 11.12 -2.07 6.35
C ARG A 95 10.06 -1.13 5.79
N PHE A 96 9.44 -0.32 6.64
CA PHE A 96 8.49 0.71 6.21
C PHE A 96 9.14 1.75 5.30
N SER A 97 10.39 2.15 5.59
CA SER A 97 11.14 3.06 4.72
C SER A 97 11.39 2.44 3.33
N SER A 98 11.76 1.16 3.27
CA SER A 98 11.89 0.42 2.01
C SER A 98 10.57 0.33 1.25
N TYR A 99 9.46 0.05 1.93
CA TYR A 99 8.11 0.09 1.35
C TYR A 99 7.83 1.46 0.72
N SER A 100 8.10 2.56 1.45
CA SER A 100 7.84 3.93 0.97
C SER A 100 8.62 4.23 -0.31
N GLU A 101 9.89 3.82 -0.39
CA GLU A 101 10.73 4.02 -1.57
C GLU A 101 10.30 3.14 -2.75
N ILE A 102 10.08 1.84 -2.52
CA ILE A 102 9.70 0.90 -3.57
C ILE A 102 8.32 1.24 -4.14
N SER A 103 7.33 1.50 -3.28
CA SER A 103 5.98 1.90 -3.72
C SER A 103 6.01 3.20 -4.53
N ARG A 104 6.92 4.14 -4.24
CA ARG A 104 7.09 5.36 -5.06
C ARG A 104 7.47 5.04 -6.50
N GLY A 105 8.39 4.11 -6.70
CA GLY A 105 8.80 3.65 -8.03
C GLY A 105 7.66 2.95 -8.76
N LEU A 106 6.92 2.09 -8.06
CA LEU A 106 5.80 1.36 -8.64
C LEU A 106 4.66 2.28 -9.08
N VAL A 107 4.38 3.38 -8.37
CA VAL A 107 3.38 4.37 -8.84
C VAL A 107 3.71 4.89 -10.24
N ALA A 108 4.97 5.23 -10.49
CA ALA A 108 5.39 5.72 -11.81
C ALA A 108 5.34 4.62 -12.87
N GLU A 109 5.73 3.41 -12.50
CA GLU A 109 5.79 2.27 -13.41
C GLU A 109 4.40 1.78 -13.87
N TYR A 110 3.36 1.91 -13.04
CA TYR A 110 2.01 1.44 -13.33
C TYR A 110 1.08 2.54 -13.85
N ALA A 111 1.56 3.78 -14.00
CA ALA A 111 0.74 4.95 -14.30
C ALA A 111 -0.04 4.88 -15.63
N ASP A 112 0.38 4.04 -16.57
CA ASP A 112 -0.28 3.78 -17.85
C ASP A 112 -1.33 2.66 -17.80
N ARG A 113 -1.43 1.94 -16.67
CA ARG A 113 -2.24 0.72 -16.51
C ARG A 113 -3.29 0.84 -15.41
N ILE A 114 -2.94 1.44 -14.27
CA ILE A 114 -3.80 1.56 -13.09
C ILE A 114 -3.36 2.73 -12.22
N GLU A 115 -4.29 3.39 -11.55
CA GLU A 115 -3.95 4.36 -10.51
C GLU A 115 -3.50 3.64 -9.22
N VAL A 116 -2.23 3.75 -8.89
CA VAL A 116 -1.69 3.21 -7.63
C VAL A 116 -1.69 4.30 -6.56
N LEU A 117 -2.39 4.06 -5.46
CA LEU A 117 -2.36 4.93 -4.28
C LEU A 117 -1.45 4.34 -3.20
N ARG A 118 -0.69 5.19 -2.52
CA ARG A 118 0.23 4.75 -1.45
C ARG A 118 -0.33 5.14 -0.10
N GLY A 119 -0.20 4.25 0.88
CA GLY A 119 -0.73 4.49 2.21
C GLY A 119 -0.17 3.59 3.30
N ALA A 120 -0.65 3.80 4.52
CA ALA A 120 -0.33 2.96 5.66
C ALA A 120 -1.61 2.59 6.40
N GLU A 121 -1.66 1.37 6.92
CA GLU A 121 -2.61 0.96 7.94
C GLU A 121 -2.01 1.32 9.30
N ILE A 122 -2.69 2.18 10.05
CA ILE A 122 -2.17 2.77 11.29
C ILE A 122 -2.99 2.27 12.47
N GLU A 123 -2.32 1.63 13.42
CA GLU A 123 -2.88 1.14 14.68
C GLU A 123 -3.43 2.30 15.53
N LEU A 124 -4.70 2.21 15.92
CA LEU A 124 -5.27 3.05 16.97
C LEU A 124 -5.01 2.39 18.33
N LEU A 125 -4.02 2.92 19.04
CA LEU A 125 -3.61 2.41 20.33
C LEU A 125 -4.52 2.96 21.45
N PRO A 126 -4.84 2.15 22.47
CA PRO A 126 -5.61 2.61 23.61
C PRO A 126 -4.90 3.75 24.35
N SER A 127 -5.67 4.69 24.87
CA SER A 127 -5.15 5.74 25.74
C SER A 127 -4.86 5.18 27.13
N GLY A 128 -3.61 4.77 27.38
CA GLY A 128 -3.12 4.35 28.70
C GLY A 128 -3.31 2.87 29.01
#